data_AF-A0A919BSH0-F1
#
_entry.id   AF-A0A919BSH0-F1
#
_cell.length_a   1.000
_cell.length_b   1.000
_cell.length_c   1.000
_cell.angle_alpha   90.00
_cell.angle_beta   90.00
_cell.angle_gamma   90.00
#
_symmetry.space_group_name_H-M   'P 1'
#
loop_
_entity.id
_entity.type
_entity.pdbx_description
1 polymer ?
#
loop_
_entity_poly.entity_id
_entity_poly.type
_entity_poly.pdbx_seq_one_letter_code
_entity_poly.pdbx_strand_id
1 'polypeptide(L)'
;MFKIRLAFERLILEFTEAKVAPFDVPFRPNVPKPLGAMLSYLKGTSSIPSNILNSVSEIISICNYAIHEHEVSNKQLNFVRKSYPYLYKALENEFREEYL
;
A
#
# COMPACT_ATOMS: atom_id res chain seq x y z
N MET A 1 7.94 2.75 11.12
CA MET A 1 7.65 2.87 9.68
C MET A 1 7.30 1.54 9.02
N PHE A 2 7.96 0.43 9.37
CA PHE A 2 7.61 -0.90 8.86
C PHE A 2 6.12 -1.28 9.00
N LYS A 3 5.49 -1.01 10.15
CA LYS A 3 4.06 -1.32 10.36
C LYS A 3 3.10 -0.43 9.55
N ILE A 4 3.49 0.79 9.18
CA ILE A 4 2.69 1.63 8.26
C ILE A 4 2.74 1.01 6.88
N ARG A 5 3.97 0.82 6.39
CA ARG A 5 4.24 0.20 5.08
C ARG A 5 3.47 -1.11 4.96
N LEU A 6 3.56 -1.98 5.97
CA LEU A 6 2.88 -3.27 6.00
C LEU A 6 1.34 -3.13 6.04
N ALA A 7 0.78 -2.11 6.71
CA ALA A 7 -0.67 -1.92 6.75
C ALA A 7 -1.23 -1.47 5.39
N PHE A 8 -0.56 -0.53 4.72
CA PHE A 8 -0.89 -0.15 3.35
C PHE A 8 -0.68 -1.31 2.37
N GLU A 9 0.42 -2.05 2.52
CA GLU A 9 0.71 -3.25 1.72
C GLU A 9 -0.37 -4.31 1.83
N ARG A 10 -0.79 -4.65 3.06
CA ARG A 10 -1.85 -5.63 3.31
C ARG A 10 -3.19 -5.19 2.73
N LEU A 11 -3.56 -3.91 2.90
CA LEU A 11 -4.79 -3.38 2.33
C LEU A 11 -4.79 -3.51 0.80
N ILE A 12 -3.68 -3.13 0.16
CA ILE A 12 -3.54 -3.25 -1.29
C ILE A 12 -3.63 -4.73 -1.71
N LEU A 13 -2.91 -5.63 -1.05
CA LEU A 13 -2.93 -7.06 -1.36
C LEU A 13 -4.33 -7.66 -1.19
N GLU A 14 -5.00 -7.38 -0.07
CA GLU A 14 -6.34 -7.90 0.26
C GLU A 14 -7.37 -7.61 -0.82
N PHE A 15 -7.35 -6.40 -1.38
CA PHE A 15 -8.33 -5.98 -2.38
C PHE A 15 -7.88 -6.24 -3.84
N THR A 16 -6.60 -6.53 -4.07
CA THR A 16 -6.07 -6.73 -5.45
C THR A 16 -5.72 -8.19 -5.78
N GLU A 17 -5.37 -9.04 -4.81
CA GLU A 17 -4.98 -10.43 -5.09
C GLU A 17 -6.13 -11.27 -5.68
N ALA A 18 -7.39 -10.96 -5.34
CA ALA A 18 -8.55 -11.69 -5.82
C ALA A 18 -9.12 -11.20 -7.15
N LYS A 19 -8.79 -9.96 -7.57
CA LYS A 19 -9.46 -9.27 -8.69
C LYS A 19 -8.55 -8.83 -9.81
N VAL A 20 -7.24 -8.76 -9.56
CA VAL A 20 -6.28 -8.59 -10.64
C VAL A 20 -5.99 -9.96 -11.22
N ALA A 21 -6.80 -10.35 -12.22
CA ALA A 21 -6.49 -11.46 -13.12
C ALA A 21 -5.03 -11.37 -13.53
N PRO A 22 -4.32 -12.52 -13.65
CA PRO A 22 -2.88 -12.54 -13.72
C PRO A 22 -2.43 -11.67 -14.88
N PHE A 23 -1.79 -10.55 -14.55
CA PHE A 23 -0.87 -9.84 -15.41
C PHE A 23 -0.25 -10.81 -16.43
N ASP A 24 -0.12 -10.41 -17.70
CA ASP A 24 0.60 -11.17 -18.76
C ASP A 24 2.10 -11.42 -18.47
N VAL A 25 2.50 -11.30 -17.20
CA VAL A 25 3.78 -11.72 -16.64
C VAL A 25 3.48 -13.01 -15.86
N PRO A 26 4.13 -14.16 -16.18
CA PRO A 26 3.75 -15.47 -15.65
C PRO A 26 3.54 -15.38 -14.14
N PHE A 27 2.28 -15.48 -13.75
CA PHE A 27 1.83 -15.46 -12.38
C PHE A 27 2.50 -16.65 -11.70
N ARG A 28 3.59 -16.38 -11.00
CA ARG A 28 4.11 -17.32 -10.01
C ARG A 28 3.30 -17.03 -8.75
N PRO A 29 2.33 -17.89 -8.38
CA PRO A 29 1.44 -17.67 -7.24
C PRO A 29 2.17 -17.52 -5.89
N ASN A 30 3.50 -17.63 -5.87
CA ASN A 30 4.36 -17.59 -4.68
C ASN A 30 5.47 -16.52 -4.76
N VAL A 31 5.41 -15.57 -5.69
CA VAL A 31 6.36 -14.45 -5.73
C VAL A 31 5.66 -13.17 -5.26
N PRO A 32 5.99 -12.67 -4.05
CA PRO A 32 5.46 -11.40 -3.57
C PRO A 32 5.77 -10.32 -4.57
N LYS A 33 4.73 -9.67 -5.13
CA LYS A 33 4.95 -8.53 -6.01
C LYS A 33 5.46 -7.36 -5.17
N PRO A 34 6.50 -6.64 -5.63
CA PRO A 34 6.93 -5.43 -4.95
C PRO A 34 5.75 -4.46 -4.87
N LEU A 35 5.44 -3.98 -3.67
CA LEU A 35 4.36 -3.03 -3.40
C LEU A 35 4.37 -1.82 -4.36
N GLY A 36 5.56 -1.34 -4.73
CA GLY A 36 5.73 -0.27 -5.72
C GLY A 36 5.22 -0.64 -7.12
N ALA A 37 5.41 -1.88 -7.56
CA ALA A 37 4.90 -2.35 -8.85
C ALA A 37 3.37 -2.46 -8.85
N MET A 38 2.77 -2.89 -7.73
CA MET A 38 1.31 -2.94 -7.59
C MET A 38 0.69 -1.54 -7.63
N LEU A 39 1.31 -0.57 -6.96
CA LEU A 39 0.85 0.83 -7.00
C LEU A 39 0.98 1.44 -8.39
N SER A 40 2.10 1.19 -9.09
CA SER A 40 2.26 1.65 -10.48
C SER A 40 1.21 1.07 -11.42
N TYR A 41 0.83 -0.20 -11.21
CA TYR A 41 -0.24 -0.82 -11.97
C TYR A 41 -1.60 -0.20 -11.69
N LEU A 42 -1.96 -0.03 -10.41
CA LEU A 42 -3.24 0.58 -10.02
C LEU A 42 -3.39 1.99 -10.59
N LYS A 43 -2.32 2.80 -10.57
CA LYS A 43 -2.33 4.15 -11.17
C LYS A 43 -2.71 4.17 -12.66
N GLY A 44 -2.46 3.08 -13.39
CA GLY A 44 -2.78 2.98 -14.81
C GLY A 44 -4.08 2.23 -15.12
N THR A 45 -4.70 1.56 -14.14
CA THR A 45 -5.75 0.57 -14.41
C THR A 45 -6.98 0.65 -13.49
N SER A 46 -6.85 1.17 -12.26
CA SER A 46 -7.98 1.31 -11.34
C SER A 46 -8.67 2.66 -11.51
N SER A 47 -9.94 2.75 -11.12
CA SER A 47 -10.65 4.03 -11.01
C SER A 47 -10.19 4.88 -9.80
N ILE A 48 -9.45 4.28 -8.86
CA ILE A 48 -8.95 4.95 -7.65
C ILE A 48 -8.19 6.23 -8.03
N PRO A 49 -8.53 7.39 -7.43
CA PRO A 49 -7.89 8.66 -7.73
C PRO A 49 -6.37 8.63 -7.63
N SER A 50 -5.71 9.12 -8.68
CA SER A 50 -4.24 9.06 -8.80
C SER A 50 -3.51 9.83 -7.70
N ASN A 51 -4.12 10.90 -7.16
CA ASN A 51 -3.61 11.64 -6.01
C ASN A 51 -3.51 10.75 -4.76
N ILE A 52 -4.52 9.92 -4.48
CA ILE A 52 -4.53 9.00 -3.34
C ILE A 52 -3.40 7.96 -3.51
N LEU A 53 -3.30 7.33 -4.68
CA LEU A 53 -2.25 6.35 -4.98
C LEU A 53 -0.83 6.96 -4.94
N ASN A 54 -0.67 8.21 -5.36
CA ASN A 54 0.58 8.96 -5.27
C ASN A 54 0.97 9.24 -3.81
N SER A 55 0.03 9.71 -2.98
CA SER A 55 0.29 9.93 -1.55
C SER A 55 0.68 8.64 -0.83
N VAL A 56 0.05 7.51 -1.17
CA VAL A 56 0.41 6.19 -0.62
C VAL A 56 1.80 5.76 -1.05
N SER A 57 2.15 5.96 -2.32
CA SER A 57 3.50 5.68 -2.86
C SER A 57 4.57 6.49 -2.11
N GLU A 58 4.30 7.76 -1.84
CA GLU A 58 5.20 8.66 -1.12
C GLU A 58 5.39 8.23 0.34
N ILE A 59 4.31 7.86 1.04
CA ILE A 59 4.38 7.31 2.40
C ILE A 59 5.21 6.03 2.45
N ILE A 60 5.06 5.14 1.47
CA ILE A 60 5.85 3.90 1.39
C ILE A 60 7.32 4.22 1.15
N SER A 61 7.64 5.18 0.28
CA SER A 61 9.02 5.62 0.04
C SER A 61 9.66 6.20 1.30
N ILE A 62 8.95 7.08 2.02
CA ILE A 62 9.38 7.61 3.32
C ILE A 62 9.59 6.48 4.32
N CYS A 63 8.68 5.50 4.35
CA CYS A 63 8.80 4.36 5.24
C CYS A 63 10.01 3.49 4.92
N ASN A 64 10.26 3.20 3.63
CA ASN A 64 11.43 2.44 3.19
C ASN A 64 12.72 3.14 3.60
N TYR A 65 12.83 4.43 3.32
CA TYR A 65 13.98 5.25 3.71
C TYR A 65 14.24 5.17 5.23
N ALA A 66 13.20 5.37 6.03
CA ALA A 66 13.30 5.33 7.49
C ALA A 66 13.56 3.92 8.10
N ILE A 67 13.24 2.84 7.38
CA ILE A 67 13.51 1.45 7.83
C ILE A 67 14.97 1.09 7.61
N HIS A 68 15.59 1.62 6.56
CA HIS A 68 16.94 1.25 6.18
C HIS A 68 18.04 1.95 6.99
N GLU A 69 17.69 2.86 7.91
CA GLU A 69 18.69 3.63 8.66
C GLU A 69 18.83 3.30 10.16
N HIS A 70 17.83 2.80 10.93
CA HIS A 70 18.00 2.37 12.35
C HIS A 70 16.84 1.49 12.91
N GLU A 71 17.05 0.81 14.06
CA GLU A 71 16.02 0.01 14.77
C GLU A 71 14.81 0.83 15.26
N VAL A 72 13.61 0.24 15.17
CA VAL A 72 12.33 0.91 15.41
C VAL A 72 11.85 0.76 16.87
N SER A 73 11.59 1.88 17.55
CA SER A 73 11.13 1.94 18.95
C SER A 73 9.60 1.89 19.13
N ASN A 74 9.13 1.50 20.33
CA ASN A 74 7.71 1.49 20.71
C ASN A 74 7.04 2.88 20.68
N LYS A 75 7.81 3.96 20.83
CA LYS A 75 7.30 5.35 20.77
C LYS A 75 6.93 5.75 19.32
N GLN A 76 7.73 5.31 18.36
CA GLN A 76 7.47 5.51 16.93
C GLN A 76 6.24 4.72 16.46
N LEU A 77 5.95 3.56 17.08
CA LEU A 77 4.74 2.79 16.80
C LEU A 77 3.44 3.49 17.24
N ASN A 78 3.48 4.26 18.33
CA ASN A 78 2.31 5.03 18.80
C ASN A 78 2.10 6.34 18.04
N PHE A 79 3.17 6.97 17.54
CA PHE A 79 3.08 8.17 16.68
C PHE A 79 2.32 7.85 15.39
N VAL A 80 2.75 6.81 14.69
CA VAL A 80 2.13 6.30 13.47
C VAL A 80 0.61 6.09 13.58
N ARG A 81 0.16 5.46 14.67
CA ARG A 81 -1.25 5.16 14.91
C ARG A 81 -2.11 6.41 15.08
N LYS A 82 -1.49 7.56 15.37
CA LYS A 82 -2.15 8.87 15.47
C LYS A 82 -2.01 9.70 14.20
N SER A 83 -0.95 9.51 13.40
CA SER A 83 -0.57 10.49 12.36
C SER A 83 -1.33 10.39 11.04
N TYR A 84 -1.83 9.21 10.60
CA TYR A 84 -2.45 9.06 9.27
C TYR A 84 -3.75 8.23 9.18
N PRO A 85 -4.67 8.28 10.16
CA PRO A 85 -5.90 7.49 10.11
C PRO A 85 -6.84 7.89 8.96
N TYR A 86 -6.85 9.16 8.58
CA TYR A 86 -7.75 9.67 7.55
C TYR A 86 -7.37 9.19 6.14
N LEU A 87 -6.07 9.14 5.84
CA LEU A 87 -5.60 8.69 4.52
C LEU A 87 -5.76 7.18 4.35
N TYR A 88 -5.50 6.40 5.41
CA TYR A 88 -5.75 4.97 5.36
C TYR A 88 -7.24 4.66 5.14
N LYS A 89 -8.12 5.36 5.88
CA LYS A 89 -9.58 5.23 5.70
C LYS A 89 -10.06 5.67 4.32
N ALA A 90 -9.52 6.77 3.80
CA ALA A 90 -9.84 7.23 2.45
C ALA A 90 -9.48 6.15 1.41
N LEU A 91 -8.25 5.61 1.47
CA LEU A 91 -7.83 4.54 0.57
C LEU A 91 -8.67 3.26 0.73
N GLU A 92 -9.00 2.87 1.96
CA GLU A 92 -9.88 1.72 2.23
C GLU A 92 -11.26 1.90 1.59
N ASN A 93 -11.85 3.09 1.70
CA ASN A 93 -13.15 3.38 1.09
C ASN A 93 -13.10 3.27 -0.44
N GLU A 94 -12.07 3.85 -1.07
CA GLU A 94 -11.87 3.74 -2.53
C GLU A 94 -11.72 2.27 -2.97
N PHE A 95 -10.97 1.46 -2.21
CA PHE A 95 -10.85 0.03 -2.47
C PHE A 95 -12.18 -0.71 -2.31
N ARG A 96 -13.00 -0.35 -1.33
CA ARG A 96 -14.33 -0.94 -1.14
C ARG A 96 -15.27 -0.56 -2.29
N GLU A 97 -15.27 0.69 -2.73
CA GLU A 97 -16.12 1.15 -3.84
C GLU A 97 -15.72 0.55 -5.20
N GLU A 98 -14.42 0.44 -5.47
CA GLU A 98 -13.92 -0.15 -6.73
C GLU A 98 -14.20 -1.67 -6.81
N TYR A 99 -14.26 -2.35 -5.65
CA TYR A 99 -14.27 -3.80 -5.57
C TYR A 99 -15.47 -4.41 -4.83
N LEU A 100 -16.55 -3.68 -4.53
CA LEU A 100 -17.84 -4.22 -4.09
C LEU A 100 -18.96 -3.74 -5.02
#